data_AF-A0AAW9IJM5-F1
#
_entry.id   AF-A0AAW9IJM5-F1
#
_cell.length_a   1.000
_cell.length_b   1.000
_cell.length_c   1.000
_cell.angle_alpha   90.00
_cell.angle_beta   90.00
_cell.angle_gamma   90.00
#
_symmetry.space_group_name_H-M   'P 1'
#
loop_
_entity.id
_entity.type
_entity.pdbx_description
1 polymer ?
#
loop_
_entity_poly.entity_id
_entity_poly.type
_entity_poly.pdbx_seq_one_letter_code
_entity_poly.pdbx_strand_id
1 'polypeptide(L)'
;MSENLRLVIFLYFEYGDNEINYLKSKDRALGVAIDKIGHINREVDIDLFSSVVHHIIGQQISTTAQATIWRRMNEALDDITVETICGTDINKIQRFGITFNKAVYIMYFEESVQ
;
A
#
# COMPACT_ATOMS: atom_id res chain seq x y z
N MET A 1 8.61 -29.24 4.05
CA MET A 1 9.54 -28.64 3.06
C MET A 1 8.74 -28.34 1.81
N SER A 2 8.05 -27.21 1.80
CA SER A 2 7.61 -26.56 0.57
C SER A 2 8.05 -25.11 0.75
N GLU A 3 9.16 -24.77 0.11
CA GLU A 3 9.58 -23.39 -0.08
C GLU A 3 8.42 -22.67 -0.78
N ASN A 4 7.67 -21.91 0.01
CA ASN A 4 6.64 -21.03 -0.50
C ASN A 4 7.40 -19.89 -1.17
N LEU A 5 7.69 -20.06 -2.45
CA LEU A 5 8.30 -19.07 -3.31
C LEU A 5 7.31 -17.90 -3.47
N ARG A 6 7.14 -17.08 -2.43
CA ARG A 6 6.63 -15.72 -2.58
C ARG A 6 7.70 -14.90 -3.28
N LEU A 7 7.88 -15.18 -4.57
CA LEU A 7 8.30 -14.15 -5.49
C LEU A 7 7.19 -13.10 -5.46
N VAL A 8 7.35 -12.10 -4.60
CA VAL A 8 6.68 -10.82 -4.80
C VAL A 8 7.24 -10.33 -6.13
N ILE A 9 6.52 -10.61 -7.21
CA ILE A 9 6.80 -9.99 -8.51
C ILE A 9 6.54 -8.51 -8.24
N PHE A 10 7.59 -7.71 -8.13
CA PHE A 10 7.46 -6.26 -8.07
C PHE A 10 6.89 -5.81 -9.42
N LEU A 11 5.58 -5.65 -9.47
CA LEU A 11 4.90 -5.05 -10.60
C LEU A 11 5.09 -3.54 -10.48
N TYR A 12 5.69 -2.93 -11.50
CA TYR A 12 5.80 -1.48 -11.56
C TYR A 12 4.72 -0.93 -12.48
N PHE A 13 4.22 0.26 -12.16
CA PHE A 13 3.27 0.96 -13.00
C PHE A 13 3.97 1.29 -14.33
N GLU A 14 3.44 0.74 -15.42
CA GLU A 14 4.06 0.88 -16.73
C GLU A 14 3.69 2.23 -17.37
N TYR A 15 4.72 2.99 -17.74
CA TYR A 15 4.62 4.20 -18.54
C TYR A 15 5.95 4.46 -19.24
N GLY A 16 5.94 5.24 -20.31
CA GLY A 16 7.13 5.50 -21.12
C GLY A 16 7.14 6.87 -21.77
N ASP A 17 7.88 6.95 -22.88
CA ASP A 17 8.15 8.22 -23.57
C ASP A 17 6.87 8.91 -24.04
N ASN A 18 5.80 8.17 -24.36
CA ASN A 18 4.54 8.76 -24.79
C ASN A 18 3.90 9.61 -23.69
N GLU A 19 3.73 9.03 -22.49
CA GLU A 19 3.14 9.70 -21.34
C GLU A 19 4.05 10.83 -20.84
N ILE A 20 5.36 10.59 -20.82
CA ILE A 20 6.38 11.56 -20.42
C ILE A 20 6.33 12.77 -21.37
N ASN A 21 6.44 12.56 -22.69
CA ASN A 21 6.46 13.65 -23.66
C ASN A 21 5.14 14.42 -23.67
N TYR A 22 4.01 13.73 -23.48
CA TYR A 22 2.73 14.40 -23.31
C TYR A 22 2.77 15.37 -22.13
N LEU A 23 3.14 14.92 -20.92
CA LEU A 23 3.20 15.77 -19.73
C LEU A 23 4.18 16.94 -19.88
N LYS A 24 5.38 16.69 -20.42
CA LYS A 24 6.39 17.73 -20.70
C LYS A 24 5.87 18.81 -21.66
N SER A 25 5.03 18.42 -22.63
CA SER A 25 4.44 19.37 -23.59
C SER A 25 3.34 20.25 -22.98
N LYS A 26 2.72 19.81 -21.89
CA LYS A 26 1.61 20.52 -21.22
C LYS A 26 2.07 21.53 -20.18
N ASP A 27 3.21 21.29 -19.52
CA ASP A 27 3.75 22.20 -18.51
C ASP A 27 5.28 22.17 -18.53
N ARG A 28 5.89 23.34 -18.77
CA ARG A 28 7.34 23.51 -18.83
C ARG A 28 8.02 23.27 -17.47
N ALA A 29 7.42 23.72 -16.37
CA ALA A 29 7.99 23.53 -15.04
C ALA A 29 7.95 22.04 -14.65
N LEU A 30 6.84 21.37 -14.96
CA LEU A 30 6.74 19.92 -14.82
C LEU A 30 7.78 19.20 -15.69
N GLY A 31 7.98 19.66 -16.93
CA GLY A 31 8.97 19.04 -17.82
C GLY A 31 10.40 19.14 -17.32
N VAL A 32 10.80 20.28 -16.74
CA VAL A 32 12.10 20.44 -16.07
C VAL A 32 12.23 19.50 -14.87
N ALA A 33 11.14 19.33 -14.09
CA ALA A 33 11.13 18.42 -12.96
C ALA A 33 11.29 16.95 -13.40
N ILE A 34 10.56 16.53 -14.44
CA ILE A 34 10.67 15.18 -15.02
C ILE A 34 12.09 14.90 -15.50
N ASP A 35 12.72 15.84 -16.21
CA ASP A 35 14.10 15.66 -16.70
C ASP A 35 15.12 15.56 -15.57
N LYS A 36 14.88 16.28 -14.46
CA LYS A 36 15.76 16.25 -13.29
C LYS A 36 15.58 15.00 -12.44
N ILE A 37 14.35 14.53 -12.28
CA ILE A 37 14.01 13.37 -11.43
C ILE A 37 14.29 12.05 -12.16
N GLY A 38 14.03 12.01 -13.48
CA GLY A 38 14.14 10.80 -14.28
C GLY A 38 12.94 9.87 -14.14
N HIS A 39 13.09 8.62 -14.60
CA HIS A 39 12.04 7.60 -14.52
C HIS A 39 11.79 7.19 -13.06
N ILE A 40 10.52 7.07 -12.69
CA ILE A 40 10.04 6.74 -11.34
C ILE A 40 9.48 5.32 -11.40
N ASN A 41 10.17 4.38 -10.75
CA ASN A 41 9.62 3.06 -10.55
C ASN A 41 8.59 3.10 -9.42
N ARG A 42 7.30 3.05 -9.76
CA ARG A 42 6.21 3.01 -8.78
C ARG A 42 5.68 1.59 -8.65
N GLU A 43 5.90 0.97 -7.51
CA GLU A 43 5.35 -0.35 -7.20
C GLU A 43 3.81 -0.34 -7.22
N VAL A 44 3.22 -1.40 -7.78
CA VAL A 44 1.79 -1.67 -7.84
C VAL A 44 1.48 -2.77 -6.85
N ASP A 45 0.51 -2.52 -5.97
CA ASP A 45 -0.04 -3.55 -5.10
C ASP A 45 -1.10 -4.35 -5.89
N ILE A 46 -0.90 -5.66 -5.98
CA ILE A 46 -1.79 -6.55 -6.73
C ILE A 46 -3.03 -6.93 -5.93
N ASP A 47 -2.98 -6.83 -4.60
CA ASP A 47 -4.12 -7.17 -3.75
C ASP A 47 -4.84 -5.89 -3.32
N LEU A 48 -6.06 -5.72 -3.84
CA LEU A 48 -6.84 -4.50 -3.60
C LEU A 48 -7.14 -4.30 -2.11
N PHE A 49 -7.47 -5.37 -1.39
CA PHE A 49 -7.81 -5.29 0.02
C PHE A 49 -6.61 -4.85 0.86
N SER A 50 -5.49 -5.58 0.77
CA SER A 50 -4.21 -5.25 1.40
C SER A 50 -3.77 -3.82 1.05
N SER A 51 -3.90 -3.42 -0.21
CA SER A 51 -3.61 -2.06 -0.65
C SER A 51 -4.45 -1.03 0.09
N VAL A 52 -5.77 -1.21 0.20
CA VAL A 52 -6.62 -0.27 0.94
C VAL A 52 -6.25 -0.25 2.42
N VAL A 53 -6.02 -1.40 3.05
CA VAL A 53 -5.56 -1.48 4.46
C VAL A 53 -4.24 -0.71 4.64
N HIS A 54 -3.28 -0.91 3.75
CA HIS A 54 -1.99 -0.22 3.77
C HIS A 54 -2.17 1.30 3.67
N HIS A 55 -3.07 1.78 2.81
CA HIS A 55 -3.37 3.22 2.69
C HIS A 55 -4.08 3.78 3.92
N ILE A 56 -5.04 3.07 4.52
CA ILE A 56 -5.74 3.48 5.75
C ILE A 56 -4.71 3.67 6.88
N ILE A 57 -3.78 2.73 7.03
CA ILE A 57 -2.73 2.80 8.05
C ILE A 57 -1.91 4.09 7.87
N GLY A 58 -1.55 4.45 6.64
CA GLY A 58 -0.73 5.62 6.32
C GLY A 58 -1.38 6.98 6.55
N GLN A 59 -2.69 7.05 6.73
CA GLN A 59 -3.38 8.33 6.91
C GLN A 59 -2.87 9.09 8.15
N GLN A 60 -2.57 10.39 8.02
CA GLN A 60 -2.17 11.27 9.13
C GLN A 60 -0.93 10.81 9.94
N ILE A 61 -0.07 9.97 9.36
CA ILE A 61 1.21 9.57 9.96
C ILE A 61 2.35 9.68 8.94
N SER A 62 3.59 9.65 9.42
CA SER A 62 4.75 9.62 8.52
C SER A 62 4.88 8.27 7.81
N THR A 63 5.55 8.26 6.66
CA THR A 63 5.89 7.03 5.92
C THR A 63 6.72 6.06 6.77
N THR A 64 7.63 6.56 7.61
CA THR A 64 8.41 5.73 8.56
C THR A 64 7.51 5.05 9.59
N ALA A 65 6.50 5.76 10.11
CA ALA A 65 5.55 5.19 11.06
C ALA A 65 4.66 4.15 10.38
N GLN A 66 4.15 4.45 9.18
CA GLN A 66 3.38 3.51 8.37
C GLN A 66 4.15 2.22 8.11
N ALA A 67 5.41 2.32 7.64
CA ALA A 67 6.26 1.15 7.38
C ALA A 67 6.49 0.30 8.63
N THR A 68 6.64 0.95 9.80
CA THR A 68 6.80 0.24 11.08
C THR A 68 5.55 -0.54 11.46
N ILE A 69 4.37 0.07 11.32
CA ILE A 69 3.09 -0.58 11.60
C ILE A 69 2.84 -1.72 10.61
N TRP A 70 3.05 -1.46 9.32
CA TRP A 70 2.89 -2.43 8.24
C TRP A 70 3.75 -3.68 8.46
N ARG A 71 5.03 -3.49 8.81
CA ARG A 71 5.94 -4.60 9.14
C ARG A 71 5.41 -5.44 10.31
N ARG A 72 4.98 -4.81 11.41
CA ARG A 72 4.44 -5.52 12.58
C ARG A 72 3.19 -6.34 12.26
N MET A 73 2.31 -5.82 11.40
CA MET A 73 1.12 -6.53 10.97
C MET A 73 1.47 -7.75 10.13
N ASN A 74 2.34 -7.61 9.12
CA ASN A 74 2.79 -8.73 8.29
C ASN A 74 3.52 -9.80 9.12
N GLU A 75 4.36 -9.40 10.09
CA GLU A 75 5.04 -10.33 11.00
C GLU A 75 4.09 -11.11 11.91
N ALA A 76 2.90 -10.58 12.21
CA ALA A 76 1.97 -11.15 13.17
C ALA A 76 0.77 -11.86 12.55
N LEU A 77 0.45 -11.57 11.28
CA LEU A 77 -0.70 -12.09 10.56
C LEU A 77 -0.32 -12.90 9.31
N ASP A 78 0.98 -12.92 8.93
CA ASP A 78 1.56 -13.52 7.71
C ASP A 78 1.06 -12.90 6.39
N ASP A 79 -0.27 -12.84 6.20
CA ASP A 79 -0.95 -12.14 5.12
C ASP A 79 -2.02 -11.19 5.65
N ILE A 80 -2.21 -10.08 4.94
CA ILE A 80 -3.30 -9.15 5.17
C ILE A 80 -4.42 -9.47 4.17
N THR A 81 -5.26 -10.46 4.49
CA THR A 81 -6.46 -10.81 3.73
C THR A 81 -7.71 -10.47 4.52
N VAL A 82 -8.87 -10.55 3.88
CA VAL A 82 -10.16 -10.39 4.57
C VAL A 82 -10.27 -11.41 5.70
N GLU A 83 -9.92 -12.68 5.44
CA GLU A 83 -10.04 -13.77 6.42
C GLU A 83 -9.13 -13.56 7.64
N THR A 84 -7.89 -13.10 7.44
CA THR A 84 -6.96 -12.89 8.56
C THR A 84 -7.34 -11.68 9.40
N ILE A 85 -7.90 -10.63 8.78
CA ILE A 85 -8.39 -9.44 9.46
C ILE A 85 -9.69 -9.73 10.22
N CYS A 86 -10.70 -10.34 9.61
CA CYS A 86 -11.97 -10.68 10.27
C CYS A 86 -11.77 -11.74 11.39
N GLY A 87 -10.77 -12.61 11.26
CA GLY A 87 -10.38 -13.56 12.29
C GLY A 87 -9.62 -12.95 13.48
N THR A 88 -9.29 -11.66 13.42
CA THR A 88 -8.50 -10.95 14.43
C THR A 88 -9.37 -10.02 15.27
N ASP A 89 -9.16 -10.03 16.60
CA ASP A 89 -9.83 -9.08 17.50
C ASP A 89 -9.38 -7.62 17.27
N ILE A 90 -10.31 -6.67 17.36
CA ILE A 90 -10.05 -5.23 17.20
C ILE A 90 -8.90 -4.74 18.09
N ASN A 91 -8.82 -5.25 19.33
CA ASN A 91 -7.80 -4.85 20.28
C ASN A 91 -6.41 -5.31 19.81
N LYS A 92 -6.33 -6.44 19.09
CA LYS A 92 -5.08 -6.92 18.50
C LYS A 92 -4.67 -6.03 17.32
N ILE A 93 -5.60 -5.61 16.46
CA ILE A 93 -5.32 -4.64 15.38
C ILE A 93 -4.79 -3.32 15.95
N GLN A 94 -5.43 -2.80 17.01
CA GLN A 94 -5.02 -1.55 17.65
C GLN A 94 -3.59 -1.62 18.22
N ARG A 95 -3.21 -2.77 18.79
CA ARG A 95 -1.87 -3.01 19.37
C ARG A 95 -0.72 -2.91 18.37
N PHE A 96 -0.99 -2.97 17.06
CA PHE A 96 0.05 -2.71 16.06
C PHE A 96 0.46 -1.24 15.97
N GLY A 97 -0.28 -0.33 16.62
CA GLY A 97 -0.08 1.13 16.56
C GLY A 97 -1.14 1.83 15.71
N ILE A 98 -2.30 1.20 15.52
CA ILE A 98 -3.43 1.70 14.74
C ILE A 98 -4.41 2.38 15.69
N THR A 99 -4.99 3.52 15.29
CA THR A 99 -6.03 4.18 16.08
C THR A 99 -7.31 3.34 16.07
N PHE A 100 -8.15 3.49 17.10
CA PHE A 100 -9.42 2.73 17.17
C PHE A 100 -10.28 2.93 15.91
N ASN A 101 -10.44 4.17 15.45
CA ASN A 101 -11.23 4.47 14.25
C ASN A 101 -10.67 3.78 12.98
N LYS A 102 -9.34 3.72 12.82
CA LYS A 102 -8.73 3.01 11.69
C LYS A 102 -8.92 1.50 11.81
N ALA A 103 -8.82 0.94 13.01
CA ALA A 103 -9.02 -0.49 13.25
C ALA A 103 -10.47 -0.91 12.94
N VAL A 104 -11.45 -0.11 13.37
CA VAL A 104 -12.86 -0.29 13.01
C VAL A 104 -13.02 -0.25 11.48
N TYR A 105 -12.52 0.79 10.83
CA TYR A 105 -12.68 0.91 9.38
C TYR A 105 -12.05 -0.25 8.60
N ILE A 106 -10.86 -0.70 9.00
CA ILE A 106 -10.17 -1.86 8.38
C ILE A 106 -11.02 -3.14 8.49
N MET A 107 -11.64 -3.41 9.63
CA MET A 107 -12.44 -4.63 9.85
C MET A 107 -13.87 -4.57 9.33
N TYR A 108 -14.38 -3.40 8.91
CA TYR A 108 -15.69 -3.30 8.27
C TYR A 108 -15.55 -2.92 6.79
N PHE A 109 -14.32 -2.85 6.30
CA PHE A 109 -14.07 -2.54 4.90
C PHE A 109 -14.60 -3.67 4.00
N GLU A 110 -14.61 -4.93 4.45
CA GLU A 110 -15.17 -6.02 3.64
C GLU A 110 -16.66 -5.82 3.31
N GLU A 111 -17.43 -5.21 4.20
CA GLU A 111 -18.86 -4.93 3.97
C GLU A 111 -19.07 -3.95 2.81
N SER A 112 -18.06 -3.16 2.47
CA SER A 112 -18.08 -2.19 1.38
C SER A 112 -17.50 -2.71 0.06
N VAL A 113 -16.95 -3.93 0.03
CA VAL A 113 -16.28 -4.53 -1.16
C VAL A 113 -17.20 -5.54 -1.89
N GLN A 114 -18.51 -5.50 -1.65
CA GLN A 114 -19.52 -6.28 -2.38
C GLN A 114 -19.85 -5.75 -3.78
#